data_AF-A0A7E4VLT8-F1
#
_entry.id   AF-A0A7E4VLT8-F1
#
_cell.length_a   1.000
_cell.length_b   1.000
_cell.length_c   1.000
_cell.angle_alpha   90.00
_cell.angle_beta   90.00
_cell.angle_gamma   90.00
#
_symmetry.space_group_name_H-M   'P 1'
#
loop_
_entity.id
_entity.type
_entity.pdbx_description
1 polymer ?
#
loop_
_entity_poly.entity_id
_entity_poly.type
_entity_poly.pdbx_seq_one_letter_code
_entity_poly.pdbx_strand_id
1 'polypeptide(L)'
;MSTEAAPVTAESTSSEPRGKWKSGRWWKDPTKRENRITGIIKVKTLKTSWDAKMKAKADQTQFKKQKAEMKERIVEEKKAKIAARKEKEERRKANERKAEVVQVIRNTSKLRRAKKKELRKIEKRDTTNM
;
A
#
# COMPACT_ATOMS: atom_id res chain seq x y z
N MET A 1 9.15 -41.01 33.78
CA MET A 1 10.55 -40.95 34.24
C MET A 1 10.86 -39.50 34.56
N SER A 2 10.71 -39.14 35.82
CA SER A 2 10.87 -37.76 36.32
C SER A 2 12.28 -37.62 36.87
N THR A 3 13.06 -36.69 36.35
CA THR A 3 14.35 -36.32 36.91
C THR A 3 14.15 -35.10 37.81
N GLU A 4 14.22 -35.31 39.12
CA GLU A 4 14.32 -34.23 40.11
C GLU A 4 15.60 -33.42 39.88
N ALA A 5 15.44 -32.10 39.79
CA ALA A 5 16.55 -31.16 39.77
C ALA A 5 17.06 -30.94 41.20
N ALA A 6 18.34 -31.22 41.42
CA ALA A 6 19.03 -31.00 42.69
C ALA A 6 19.04 -29.51 43.10
N PRO A 7 19.03 -29.19 44.41
CA PRO A 7 19.13 -27.81 44.89
C PRO A 7 20.54 -27.27 44.66
N VAL A 8 20.65 -26.20 43.89
CA VAL A 8 21.88 -25.40 43.73
C VAL A 8 22.23 -24.74 45.07
N THR A 9 23.26 -25.28 45.72
CA THR A 9 23.91 -24.70 46.89
C THR A 9 24.45 -23.32 46.53
N ALA A 10 23.95 -22.29 47.22
CA ALA A 10 24.51 -20.95 47.12
C ALA A 10 25.90 -20.95 47.78
N GLU A 11 26.95 -20.97 46.97
CA GLU A 11 28.31 -20.77 47.45
C GLU A 11 28.44 -19.37 48.06
N SER A 12 28.63 -19.31 49.38
CA SER A 12 29.01 -18.10 50.09
C SER A 12 30.42 -17.71 49.65
N THR A 13 30.54 -16.66 48.86
CA THR A 13 31.84 -16.04 48.55
C THR A 13 32.44 -15.51 49.85
N SER A 14 33.35 -16.29 50.44
CA SER A 14 34.16 -15.88 51.59
C SER A 14 35.02 -14.69 51.18
N SER A 15 34.55 -13.48 51.47
CA SER A 15 35.36 -12.28 51.33
C SER A 15 36.38 -12.26 52.47
N GLU A 16 37.62 -12.67 52.20
CA GLU A 16 38.73 -12.54 53.14
C GLU A 16 38.76 -11.11 53.73
N PRO A 17 38.89 -10.95 55.06
CA PRO A 17 38.95 -9.63 55.68
C PRO A 17 40.24 -8.92 55.24
N ARG A 18 40.09 -7.91 54.38
CA ARG A 18 41.23 -7.09 53.94
C ARG A 18 41.73 -6.23 55.10
N GLY A 19 43.04 -6.27 55.37
CA GLY A 19 43.67 -5.40 56.38
C GLY A 19 43.53 -3.91 56.06
N LYS A 20 43.34 -3.08 57.08
CA LYS A 20 43.27 -1.61 56.96
C LYS A 20 44.70 -1.04 56.90
N TRP A 21 44.94 -0.12 55.96
CA TRP A 21 46.23 0.58 55.87
C TRP A 21 46.35 1.64 56.96
N LYS A 22 47.57 1.99 57.38
CA LYS A 22 47.84 2.92 58.50
C LYS A 22 47.13 4.28 58.36
N SER A 23 46.95 4.79 57.14
CA SER A 23 46.27 6.07 56.87
C SER A 23 44.74 5.96 56.74
N GLY A 24 44.17 4.76 56.86
CA GLY A 24 42.74 4.50 56.66
C GLY A 24 42.25 4.68 55.21
N ARG A 25 43.10 5.18 54.30
CA ARG A 25 42.71 5.51 52.92
C ARG A 25 43.31 4.52 51.93
N TRP A 26 42.44 3.71 51.35
CA TRP A 26 42.80 2.77 50.30
C TRP A 26 42.81 3.48 48.94
N TRP A 27 43.95 3.53 48.25
CA TRP A 27 44.08 4.27 46.98
C TRP A 27 43.41 3.58 45.77
N LYS A 28 43.26 2.24 45.80
CA LYS A 28 42.46 1.46 44.83
C LYS A 28 41.16 0.90 45.41
N ASP A 29 40.32 1.76 45.98
CA ASP A 29 39.12 1.32 46.71
C ASP A 29 38.25 0.39 45.81
N PRO A 30 38.08 -0.89 46.18
CA PRO A 30 37.40 -1.86 45.34
C PRO A 30 35.93 -1.47 45.13
N THR A 31 35.29 -0.87 46.15
CA THR A 31 33.90 -0.42 46.07
C THR A 31 33.73 0.70 45.03
N LYS A 32 34.65 1.66 44.99
CA LYS A 32 34.66 2.73 43.98
C LYS A 32 34.99 2.22 42.58
N ARG A 33 35.77 1.15 42.47
CA ARG A 33 36.04 0.50 41.18
C ARG A 33 34.79 -0.22 40.68
N GLU A 34 34.16 -1.00 41.53
CA GLU A 34 32.94 -1.75 41.23
C GLU A 34 31.80 -0.79 40.84
N ASN A 35 31.55 0.24 41.65
CA ASN A 35 30.51 1.25 41.38
C ASN A 35 30.72 2.01 40.06
N ARG A 36 31.98 2.20 39.60
CA ARG A 36 32.27 2.80 38.29
C ARG A 36 31.97 1.87 37.12
N ILE A 37 32.12 0.56 37.31
CA ILE A 37 31.88 -0.45 36.27
C ILE A 37 30.38 -0.76 36.19
N THR A 38 29.71 -0.90 37.33
CA THR A 38 28.28 -1.19 37.41
C THR A 38 27.40 0.03 37.16
N GLY A 39 27.91 1.25 37.38
CA GLY A 39 27.20 2.51 37.13
C GLY A 39 27.12 2.94 35.66
N ILE A 40 27.70 2.18 34.72
CA ILE A 40 27.61 2.49 33.29
C ILE A 40 26.20 2.15 32.81
N ILE A 41 25.38 3.18 32.61
CA ILE A 41 24.05 3.05 32.02
C ILE A 41 24.23 2.58 30.56
N LYS A 42 23.87 1.33 30.28
CA LYS A 42 23.86 0.78 28.93
C LYS A 42 22.70 1.38 28.13
N VAL A 43 22.92 2.56 27.56
CA VAL A 43 21.94 3.21 26.67
C VAL A 43 21.87 2.43 25.35
N LYS A 44 20.67 2.34 24.75
CA LYS A 44 20.51 1.79 23.40
C LYS A 44 21.38 2.60 22.43
N THR A 45 22.21 1.90 21.66
CA THR A 45 23.03 2.54 20.63
C THR A 45 22.15 3.12 19.54
N LEU A 46 22.57 4.24 18.94
CA LEU A 46 21.88 4.85 17.80
C LEU A 46 21.79 3.91 16.58
N LYS A 47 22.70 2.93 16.50
CA LYS A 47 22.75 1.93 15.44
C LYS A 47 21.83 0.76 15.75
N THR A 48 21.05 0.35 14.76
CA THR A 48 20.26 -0.89 14.79
C THR A 48 21.11 -2.11 14.43
N SER A 49 20.76 -3.27 14.98
CA SER A 49 21.35 -4.55 14.59
C SER A 49 21.03 -4.87 13.13
N TRP A 50 21.86 -5.72 12.51
CA TRP A 50 21.66 -6.15 11.13
C TRP A 50 20.30 -6.83 10.93
N ASP A 51 19.89 -7.69 11.87
CA ASP A 51 18.61 -8.41 11.81
C ASP A 51 17.42 -7.45 11.82
N ALA A 52 17.49 -6.38 12.63
CA ALA A 52 16.46 -5.35 12.65
C ALA A 52 16.36 -4.61 11.31
N LYS A 53 17.50 -4.36 10.65
CA LYS A 53 17.51 -3.74 9.31
C LYS A 53 16.94 -4.68 8.25
N MET A 54 17.27 -5.97 8.32
CA MET A 54 16.74 -6.97 7.39
C MET A 54 15.23 -7.14 7.54
N LYS A 55 14.73 -7.16 8.78
CA LYS A 55 13.28 -7.16 9.05
C LYS A 55 12.59 -5.92 8.49
N ALA A 56 13.11 -4.72 8.77
CA ALA A 56 12.54 -3.48 8.23
C ALA A 56 12.54 -3.45 6.70
N LYS A 57 13.57 -3.99 6.05
CA LYS A 57 13.63 -4.12 4.59
C LYS A 57 12.56 -5.09 4.08
N ALA A 58 12.38 -6.26 4.73
CA ALA A 58 11.35 -7.22 4.37
C ALA A 58 9.95 -6.58 4.49
N ASP A 59 9.64 -5.95 5.62
CA ASP A 59 8.38 -5.26 5.86
C ASP A 59 8.11 -4.18 4.80
N GLN A 60 9.14 -3.37 4.47
CA GLN A 60 9.02 -2.34 3.45
C GLN A 60 8.74 -2.94 2.06
N THR A 61 9.37 -4.06 1.70
CA THR A 61 9.10 -4.73 0.42
C THR A 61 7.69 -5.30 0.36
N GLN A 62 7.20 -5.90 1.45
CA GLN A 62 5.84 -6.41 1.54
C GLN A 62 4.81 -5.28 1.41
N PHE A 63 5.02 -4.18 2.13
CA PHE A 63 4.15 -3.01 2.03
C PHE A 63 4.11 -2.42 0.61
N LYS A 64 5.27 -2.34 -0.07
CA LYS A 64 5.34 -1.86 -1.46
C LYS A 64 4.56 -2.77 -2.42
N LYS A 65 4.65 -4.10 -2.26
CA LYS A 65 3.89 -5.07 -3.05
C LYS A 65 2.38 -4.90 -2.86
N GLN A 66 1.92 -4.87 -1.60
CA GLN A 66 0.52 -4.64 -1.28
C GLN A 66 0.00 -3.32 -1.85
N LYS A 67 0.79 -2.23 -1.73
CA LYS A 67 0.43 -0.93 -2.30
C LYS A 67 0.34 -0.97 -3.83
N ALA A 68 1.20 -1.72 -4.51
CA ALA A 68 1.16 -1.88 -5.96
C ALA A 68 -0.11 -2.65 -6.37
N GLU A 69 -0.39 -3.79 -5.74
CA GLU A 69 -1.59 -4.60 -5.97
C GLU A 69 -2.87 -3.79 -5.79
N MET A 70 -2.96 -2.99 -4.73
CA MET A 70 -4.12 -2.12 -4.48
C MET A 70 -4.30 -1.05 -5.57
N LYS A 71 -3.20 -0.48 -6.07
CA LYS A 71 -3.25 0.49 -7.17
C LYS A 71 -3.68 -0.16 -8.48
N GLU A 72 -3.15 -1.35 -8.77
CA GLU A 72 -3.48 -2.11 -9.97
C GLU A 72 -4.98 -2.44 -10.00
N ARG A 73 -5.53 -2.94 -8.90
CA ARG A 73 -6.98 -3.18 -8.76
C ARG A 73 -7.83 -1.94 -9.05
N ILE A 74 -7.46 -0.79 -8.47
CA ILE A 74 -8.19 0.47 -8.70
C ILE A 74 -8.11 0.89 -10.18
N VAL A 75 -6.96 0.70 -10.82
CA VAL A 75 -6.77 1.03 -12.24
C VAL A 75 -7.59 0.10 -13.13
N GLU A 76 -7.60 -1.20 -12.84
CA GLU A 76 -8.39 -2.20 -13.56
C GLU A 76 -9.89 -1.92 -13.46
N GLU A 77 -10.39 -1.63 -12.25
CA GLU A 77 -11.79 -1.25 -12.04
C GLU A 77 -12.17 0.00 -12.85
N LYS A 78 -11.31 1.02 -12.86
CA LYS A 78 -11.55 2.24 -13.64
C LYS A 78 -11.55 1.96 -15.14
N LYS A 79 -10.59 1.15 -15.62
CA LYS A 79 -10.52 0.75 -17.04
C LYS A 79 -11.76 -0.05 -17.45
N ALA A 80 -12.20 -1.00 -16.63
CA ALA A 80 -13.40 -1.79 -16.86
C ALA A 80 -14.66 -0.90 -16.93
N LYS A 81 -14.82 0.05 -16.01
CA LYS A 81 -15.93 1.03 -16.03
C LYS A 81 -15.92 1.90 -17.29
N ILE A 82 -14.75 2.36 -17.72
CA ILE A 82 -14.62 3.14 -18.96
C ILE A 82 -14.96 2.30 -20.18
N ALA A 83 -14.47 1.06 -20.27
CA ALA A 83 -14.76 0.14 -21.35
C ALA A 83 -16.27 -0.14 -21.45
N ALA A 84 -16.91 -0.49 -20.33
CA ALA A 84 -18.35 -0.73 -20.28
C ALA A 84 -19.17 0.51 -20.68
N ARG A 85 -18.72 1.71 -20.31
CA ARG A 85 -19.38 2.96 -20.73
C ARG A 85 -19.26 3.19 -22.24
N LYS A 86 -18.07 2.96 -22.81
CA LYS A 86 -17.83 3.09 -24.26
C LYS A 86 -18.70 2.10 -25.04
N GLU A 87 -18.72 0.84 -24.63
CA GLU A 87 -19.55 -0.19 -25.25
C GLU A 87 -21.04 0.18 -25.19
N LYS A 88 -21.54 0.64 -24.04
CA LYS A 88 -22.93 1.10 -23.90
C LYS A 88 -23.23 2.28 -24.81
N GLU A 89 -22.30 3.21 -24.96
CA GLU A 89 -22.46 4.37 -25.84
C GLU A 89 -22.45 3.98 -27.32
N GLU A 90 -21.57 3.07 -27.73
CA GLU A 90 -21.54 2.50 -29.07
C GLU A 90 -22.83 1.76 -29.39
N ARG A 91 -23.31 0.92 -28.46
CA ARG A 91 -24.59 0.24 -28.59
C ARG A 91 -25.75 1.23 -28.69
N ARG A 92 -25.72 2.33 -27.91
CA ARG A 92 -26.74 3.37 -28.00
C ARG A 92 -26.71 4.05 -29.37
N LYS A 93 -25.53 4.43 -29.88
CA LYS A 93 -25.38 5.02 -31.22
C LYS A 93 -25.84 4.07 -32.33
N ALA A 94 -25.52 2.78 -32.22
CA ALA A 94 -25.96 1.76 -33.16
C ALA A 94 -27.49 1.57 -33.10
N ASN A 95 -28.08 1.59 -31.91
CA ASN A 95 -29.53 1.52 -31.73
C ASN A 95 -30.22 2.78 -32.23
N GLU A 96 -29.66 3.97 -31.99
CA GLU A 96 -30.16 5.24 -32.54
C GLU A 96 -30.18 5.19 -34.07
N ARG A 97 -29.09 4.72 -34.71
CA ARG A 97 -29.05 4.51 -36.17
C ARG A 97 -30.06 3.46 -36.66
N LYS A 98 -30.24 2.36 -35.93
CA LYS A 98 -31.21 1.30 -36.28
C LYS A 98 -32.66 1.71 -36.06
N ALA A 99 -32.92 2.51 -35.02
CA ALA A 99 -34.25 3.01 -34.66
C ALA A 99 -34.65 4.24 -35.49
N GLU A 100 -33.72 4.81 -36.27
CA GLU A 100 -34.02 5.86 -37.22
C GLU A 100 -34.92 5.32 -38.35
N VAL A 101 -36.23 5.44 -38.14
CA VAL A 101 -37.24 5.08 -39.15
C VAL A 101 -37.30 6.19 -40.20
N VAL A 102 -36.62 5.96 -41.32
CA VAL A 102 -36.56 6.91 -42.45
C VAL A 102 -37.68 6.63 -43.45
N GLN A 103 -38.35 7.69 -43.91
CA GLN A 103 -39.24 7.62 -45.05
C GLN A 103 -38.45 7.84 -46.35
N VAL A 104 -38.34 6.82 -47.20
CA VAL A 104 -37.66 6.92 -48.50
C VAL A 104 -38.49 7.77 -49.48
N ILE A 105 -37.95 8.93 -49.87
CA ILE A 105 -38.60 9.82 -50.84
C ILE A 105 -38.18 9.44 -52.25
N ARG A 106 -39.03 8.68 -52.96
CA ARG A 106 -38.75 8.24 -54.34
C ARG A 106 -38.86 9.34 -55.39
N ASN A 107 -39.70 10.36 -55.15
CA ASN A 107 -39.93 11.45 -56.09
C ASN A 107 -39.61 12.82 -55.47
N THR A 108 -38.51 13.41 -55.92
CA THR A 108 -37.96 14.68 -55.41
C THR A 108 -38.76 15.91 -55.84
N SER A 109 -39.57 15.82 -56.91
CA SER A 109 -40.43 16.94 -57.34
C SER A 109 -41.46 17.34 -56.28
N LYS A 110 -41.86 16.40 -55.41
CA LYS A 110 -42.80 16.66 -54.30
C LYS A 110 -42.19 17.58 -53.23
N LEU A 111 -40.90 17.48 -52.95
CA LEU A 111 -40.21 18.37 -52.01
C LEU A 111 -40.18 19.83 -52.52
N ARG A 112 -40.08 20.02 -53.83
CA ARG A 112 -40.09 21.36 -54.44
C ARG A 112 -41.45 22.06 -54.35
N ARG A 113 -42.53 21.29 -54.12
CA ARG A 113 -43.89 21.82 -53.94
C ARG A 113 -44.24 22.09 -52.47
N ALA A 114 -43.44 21.61 -51.53
CA ALA A 114 -43.68 21.77 -50.10
C ALA A 114 -43.32 23.18 -49.60
N LYS A 115 -43.92 23.58 -48.46
CA LYS A 115 -43.70 24.91 -47.89
C LYS A 115 -42.29 25.01 -47.30
N LYS A 116 -41.63 26.17 -47.47
CA LYS A 116 -40.27 26.42 -46.95
C LYS A 116 -40.12 26.19 -45.44
N LYS A 117 -41.19 26.35 -44.65
CA LYS A 117 -41.19 26.08 -43.20
C LYS A 117 -41.16 24.57 -42.88
N GLU A 118 -41.80 23.74 -43.69
CA GLU A 118 -41.82 22.28 -43.52
C GLU A 118 -40.49 21.67 -43.94
N LEU A 119 -39.92 22.15 -45.04
CA LEU A 119 -38.59 21.73 -45.52
C LEU A 119 -37.48 21.96 -44.50
N ARG A 120 -37.63 22.93 -43.58
CA ARG A 120 -36.68 23.19 -42.49
C ARG A 120 -36.72 22.14 -41.36
N LYS A 121 -37.81 21.38 -41.25
CA LYS A 121 -37.96 20.31 -40.25
C LYS A 121 -37.46 18.96 -40.74
N ILE A 122 -37.20 18.83 -42.04
CA ILE A 122 -36.75 17.58 -42.64
C ILE A 122 -35.23 17.46 -42.45
N GLU A 123 -34.81 16.44 -41.70
CA GLU A 123 -33.42 15.98 -41.68
C GLU A 123 -33.22 14.96 -42.80
N LYS A 124 -32.15 15.11 -43.58
CA LYS A 124 -31.79 14.16 -44.63
C LYS A 124 -30.86 13.09 -44.06
N ARG A 125 -31.15 11.84 -44.35
CA ARG A 125 -30.33 10.69 -43.98
C ARG A 125 -30.05 9.87 -45.23
N ASP A 126 -28.78 9.51 -45.43
CA ASP A 126 -28.39 8.70 -46.57
C ASP A 126 -28.70 7.23 -46.30
N THR A 127 -29.63 6.67 -47.07
CA THR A 127 -29.98 5.24 -47.06
C THR A 127 -29.32 4.47 -48.20
N THR A 128 -28.51 5.13 -49.03
CA THR A 128 -27.88 4.54 -50.23
C THR A 128 -26.70 3.62 -49.93
N ASN A 129 -26.09 3.75 -48.73
CA ASN A 129 -24.92 2.98 -48.31
C ASN A 129 -25.24 1.88 -47.27
N MET A 130 -26.51 1.45 -47.19
CA MET A 130 -26.85 0.23 -46.42
C MET A 130 -26.41 -1.03 -47.17
#